data_AF-A0A6A3P398-F1
#
_entry.id   AF-A0A6A3P398-F1
#
_cell.length_a   1.000
_cell.length_b   1.000
_cell.length_c   1.000
_cell.angle_alpha   90.00
_cell.angle_beta   90.00
_cell.angle_gamma   90.00
#
_symmetry.space_group_name_H-M   'P 1'
#
loop_
_entity.id
_entity.type
_entity.pdbx_description
1 polymer ?
#
loop_
_entity_poly.entity_id
_entity_poly.type
_entity_poly.pdbx_seq_one_letter_code
_entity_poly.pdbx_strand_id
1 'polypeptide(L)'
;MGRSSKSSRAYATIKSESKASAYTIHDGRGIRHGADEEDLLGGPDTFVELSDLAPGDCSALHVAIVQAAGCVGPTALVLPYVFLLGGFLLTLVLLPIFAFVACALRLRLVQLGISHGVYSLHGLAAMAFGAKGAIASGFLQLTVSGGLIATYFAILFQDLPVLLSQAMGLTSEDIDSPDPPTKYPSMVWFLRDRVRFAELLTIGVVIPFCLAWSSHPKLKRSCIVVALSLFFACFFVLANTPALHKRDVPLFSRGIASDYFTMHVAVCHSMAILATAFASPHHVFHSFYALRRRSIGRFAGLSIGSTLISIFWALGFGVGGYLSFLSDTRADVLQNYISTGGDLPSKNSWAYWIMIPFCSIVCIALEVIHDLSAEFVAMG
;
A
#
# COMPACT_ATOMS: atom_id res chain seq x y z
N MET A 1 34.52 -18.82 43.65
CA MET A 1 34.50 -17.88 42.50
C MET A 1 34.35 -18.69 41.22
N GLY A 2 33.11 -18.98 40.81
CA GLY A 2 32.80 -19.75 39.59
C GLY A 2 32.45 -18.81 38.44
N ARG A 3 33.21 -18.87 37.35
CA ARG A 3 32.88 -18.20 36.09
C ARG A 3 31.91 -19.09 35.31
N SER A 4 30.68 -18.60 35.17
CA SER A 4 29.63 -19.18 34.33
C SER A 4 30.07 -19.15 32.86
N SER A 5 30.18 -20.33 32.27
CA SER A 5 30.37 -20.57 30.84
C SER A 5 29.06 -20.28 30.12
N LYS A 6 29.03 -19.25 29.26
CA LYS A 6 27.92 -19.01 28.34
C LYS A 6 27.82 -20.18 27.36
N SER A 7 26.81 -21.02 27.57
CA SER A 7 26.42 -22.10 26.66
C SER A 7 25.93 -21.49 25.34
N SER A 8 26.69 -21.68 24.27
CA SER A 8 26.27 -21.39 22.91
C SER A 8 25.19 -22.42 22.53
N ARG A 9 23.93 -22.00 22.38
CA ARG A 9 22.86 -22.85 21.86
C ARG A 9 23.26 -23.31 20.45
N ALA A 10 23.61 -24.58 20.32
CA ALA A 10 23.79 -25.23 19.03
C ALA A 10 22.41 -25.61 18.49
N TYR A 11 22.03 -25.02 17.35
CA TYR A 11 20.78 -25.35 16.67
C TYR A 11 20.92 -26.70 15.96
N ALA A 12 19.96 -27.60 16.19
CA ALA A 12 19.92 -28.89 15.51
C ALA A 12 19.35 -28.70 14.10
N THR A 13 20.14 -29.02 13.07
CA THR A 13 19.73 -28.99 11.67
C THR A 13 19.01 -30.30 11.33
N ILE A 14 17.71 -30.26 11.07
CA ILE A 14 16.95 -31.43 10.59
C ILE A 14 16.78 -31.32 9.08
N LYS A 15 17.25 -32.32 8.36
CA LYS A 15 17.08 -32.45 6.91
C LYS A 15 15.63 -32.86 6.64
N SER A 16 14.75 -31.91 6.34
CA SER A 16 13.34 -32.19 6.04
C SER A 16 13.17 -32.76 4.63
N GLU A 17 12.72 -34.01 4.51
CA GLU A 17 12.40 -34.65 3.22
C GLU A 17 11.09 -34.15 2.57
N SER A 18 10.35 -33.27 3.26
CA SER A 18 9.16 -32.59 2.73
C SER A 18 9.44 -31.11 2.54
N LYS A 19 9.23 -30.59 1.31
CA LYS A 19 9.36 -29.17 1.00
C LYS A 19 8.31 -28.38 1.79
N ALA A 20 8.73 -27.76 2.89
CA ALA A 20 7.87 -26.93 3.72
C ALA A 20 7.34 -25.75 2.89
N SER A 21 6.02 -25.55 2.88
CA SER A 21 5.43 -24.41 2.17
C SER A 21 5.86 -23.12 2.87
N ALA A 22 6.17 -22.08 2.07
CA ALA A 22 6.63 -20.79 2.59
C ALA A 22 5.58 -20.05 3.45
N TYR A 23 4.34 -20.55 3.51
CA TYR A 23 3.23 -20.00 4.28
C TYR A 23 2.73 -20.91 5.39
N THR A 24 3.21 -22.15 5.46
CA THR A 24 2.90 -23.06 6.57
C THR A 24 4.14 -23.22 7.42
N ILE A 25 4.13 -22.55 8.57
CA ILE A 25 4.98 -22.91 9.70
C ILE A 25 4.52 -24.31 10.09
N HIS A 26 5.19 -25.33 9.56
CA HIS A 26 4.99 -26.70 10.01
C HIS A 26 5.75 -26.83 11.33
N ASP A 27 5.04 -26.71 12.44
CA ASP A 27 5.48 -27.31 13.69
C ASP A 27 5.50 -28.82 13.46
N GLY A 28 6.70 -29.36 13.33
CA GLY A 28 6.97 -30.77 13.02
C GLY A 28 6.63 -31.71 14.17
N ARG A 29 5.47 -31.57 14.82
CA ARG A 29 4.96 -32.53 15.80
C ARG A 29 3.55 -32.96 15.43
N GLY A 30 3.45 -34.19 14.94
CA GLY A 30 2.19 -34.91 14.97
C GLY A 30 1.62 -34.91 16.39
N ILE A 31 0.32 -34.68 16.46
CA ILE A 31 -0.55 -34.73 17.63
C ILE A 31 -0.02 -35.70 18.69
N ARG A 32 0.60 -35.17 19.73
CA ARG A 32 0.74 -35.83 21.02
C ARG A 32 0.31 -34.82 22.08
N HIS A 33 -0.90 -35.02 22.58
CA HIS A 33 -1.37 -34.42 23.82
C HIS A 33 -0.38 -34.78 24.94
N GLY A 34 0.47 -33.82 25.29
CA GLY A 34 1.37 -33.88 26.44
C GLY A 34 1.42 -32.48 27.01
N ALA A 35 0.87 -32.32 28.22
CA ALA A 35 0.81 -31.08 28.95
C ALA A 35 2.23 -30.61 29.32
N ASP A 36 2.75 -29.63 28.60
CA ASP A 36 3.77 -28.69 29.05
C ASP A 36 3.66 -27.44 28.16
N GLU A 37 3.69 -26.27 28.79
CA GLU A 37 3.41 -24.93 28.23
C GLU A 37 3.99 -24.74 26.81
N GLU A 38 3.10 -24.64 25.82
CA GLU A 38 3.46 -24.35 24.43
C GLU A 38 3.90 -22.89 24.31
N ASP A 39 5.20 -22.69 24.05
CA ASP A 39 5.80 -21.39 23.74
C ASP A 39 5.43 -20.98 22.29
N LEU A 40 4.16 -20.61 22.10
CA LEU A 40 3.55 -20.17 20.83
C LEU A 40 4.09 -18.80 20.33
N LEU A 41 5.01 -18.19 21.08
CA LEU A 41 5.72 -16.96 20.73
C LEU A 41 7.09 -17.23 20.07
N GLY A 42 7.54 -18.48 20.05
CA GLY A 42 8.75 -18.90 19.36
C GLY A 42 8.54 -18.96 17.85
N GLY A 43 9.25 -18.12 17.10
CA GLY A 43 9.60 -18.50 15.72
C GLY A 43 10.22 -19.91 15.75
N PRO A 44 10.10 -20.70 14.66
CA PRO A 44 10.35 -22.14 14.70
C PRO A 44 11.66 -22.45 15.43
N ASP A 45 11.58 -23.30 16.47
CA ASP A 45 12.74 -23.77 17.24
C ASP A 45 13.84 -24.38 16.35
N THR A 46 13.47 -24.74 15.13
CA THR A 46 14.31 -25.28 14.08
C THR A 46 14.63 -24.20 13.04
N PHE A 47 15.91 -23.90 12.90
CA PHE A 47 16.42 -23.10 11.78
C PHE A 47 16.11 -23.83 10.47
N VAL A 48 15.12 -23.34 9.72
CA VAL A 48 14.83 -23.81 8.37
C VAL A 48 15.74 -23.06 7.41
N GLU A 49 16.71 -23.76 6.83
CA GLU A 49 17.61 -23.17 5.85
C GLU A 49 16.82 -22.70 4.62
N LEU A 50 17.27 -21.61 3.99
CA LEU A 50 16.60 -21.03 2.82
C LEU A 50 16.45 -22.03 1.66
N SER A 51 17.32 -23.04 1.57
CA SER A 51 17.26 -24.14 0.60
C SER A 51 16.06 -25.07 0.77
N ASP A 52 15.54 -25.16 1.98
CA ASP A 52 14.54 -26.17 2.37
C ASP A 52 13.11 -25.63 2.25
N LEU A 53 12.97 -24.30 2.08
CA LEU A 53 11.71 -23.62 1.82
C LEU A 53 11.25 -23.85 0.36
N ALA A 54 9.99 -24.25 0.18
CA ALA A 54 9.39 -24.42 -1.14
C ALA A 54 9.57 -23.15 -1.99
N PRO A 55 9.96 -23.25 -3.28
CA PRO A 55 10.18 -22.10 -4.14
C PRO A 55 8.88 -21.32 -4.37
N GLY A 56 8.98 -20.00 -4.56
CA GLY A 56 7.81 -19.17 -4.85
C GLY A 56 7.29 -19.34 -6.28
N ASP A 57 6.08 -18.85 -6.52
CA ASP A 57 5.38 -19.00 -7.81
C ASP A 57 5.50 -17.78 -8.74
N CYS A 58 6.20 -16.73 -8.32
CA CYS A 58 6.25 -15.45 -9.04
C CYS A 58 7.60 -15.21 -9.73
N SER A 59 7.53 -14.61 -10.92
CA SER A 59 8.71 -14.09 -11.61
C SER A 59 9.23 -12.82 -10.92
N ALA A 60 10.50 -12.48 -11.13
CA ALA A 60 11.12 -11.30 -10.55
C ALA A 60 10.40 -10.01 -10.96
N LEU A 61 10.01 -9.88 -12.24
CA LEU A 61 9.28 -8.73 -12.74
C LEU A 61 7.91 -8.59 -12.07
N HIS A 62 7.20 -9.71 -11.87
CA HIS A 62 5.90 -9.69 -11.19
C HIS A 62 6.04 -9.16 -9.77
N VAL A 63 7.00 -9.68 -9.00
CA VAL A 63 7.24 -9.23 -7.63
C VAL A 63 7.67 -7.76 -7.61
N ALA A 64 8.52 -7.32 -8.54
CA ALA A 64 8.94 -5.92 -8.64
C ALA A 64 7.76 -4.96 -8.85
N ILE A 65 6.83 -5.30 -9.74
CA ILE A 65 5.64 -4.50 -10.05
C ILE A 65 4.69 -4.46 -8.86
N VAL A 66 4.41 -5.61 -8.24
CA VAL A 66 3.51 -5.68 -7.06
C VAL A 66 4.11 -4.92 -5.89
N GLN A 67 5.41 -5.08 -5.64
CA GLN A 67 6.13 -4.34 -4.61
C GLN A 67 6.13 -2.83 -4.89
N ALA A 68 6.25 -2.42 -6.17
CA ALA A 68 6.21 -1.01 -6.53
C ALA A 68 4.82 -0.42 -6.32
N ALA A 69 3.77 -1.20 -6.65
CA ALA A 69 2.38 -0.82 -6.48
C ALA A 69 2.01 -0.73 -4.99
N GLY A 70 2.57 -1.61 -4.15
CA GLY A 70 2.41 -1.52 -2.70
C GLY A 70 3.07 -0.29 -2.06
N CYS A 71 4.15 0.25 -2.64
CA CYS A 71 4.84 1.44 -2.12
C CYS A 71 4.24 2.79 -2.58
N VAL A 72 3.33 2.80 -3.55
CA VAL A 72 2.72 4.05 -4.02
C VAL A 72 1.22 3.95 -3.92
N GLY A 73 0.63 2.84 -4.35
CA GLY A 73 -0.76 2.48 -4.12
C GLY A 73 -1.72 3.64 -4.37
N PRO A 74 -2.80 3.73 -3.60
CA PRO A 74 -3.70 4.88 -3.59
C PRO A 74 -3.09 6.15 -2.98
N THR A 75 -1.97 6.06 -2.24
CA THR A 75 -1.27 7.27 -1.77
C THR A 75 -0.77 8.12 -2.94
N ALA A 76 -0.61 7.51 -4.14
CA ALA A 76 -0.41 8.21 -5.40
C ALA A 76 -1.39 9.37 -5.63
N LEU A 77 -2.66 9.19 -5.23
CA LEU A 77 -3.74 10.14 -5.43
C LEU A 77 -3.56 11.41 -4.59
N VAL A 78 -2.79 11.34 -3.50
CA VAL A 78 -2.54 12.46 -2.58
C VAL A 78 -1.22 13.17 -2.89
N LEU A 79 -0.35 12.58 -3.70
CA LEU A 79 0.98 13.14 -3.98
C LEU A 79 0.99 14.57 -4.54
N PRO A 80 0.06 15.02 -5.41
CA PRO A 80 0.03 16.43 -5.82
C PRO A 80 -0.04 17.38 -4.63
N TYR A 81 -0.87 17.04 -3.64
CA TYR A 81 -1.03 17.82 -2.42
C TYR A 81 0.21 17.78 -1.52
N VAL A 82 0.93 16.66 -1.52
CA VAL A 82 2.23 16.54 -0.81
C VAL A 82 3.24 17.56 -1.33
N PHE A 83 3.26 17.80 -2.65
CA PHE A 83 4.10 18.85 -3.27
C PHE A 83 3.64 20.26 -2.87
N LEU A 84 2.33 20.50 -2.75
CA LEU A 84 1.81 21.77 -2.22
C LEU A 84 2.20 21.99 -0.76
N LEU A 85 2.06 20.97 0.11
CA LEU A 85 2.37 21.07 1.54
C LEU A 85 3.86 21.21 1.85
N GLY A 86 4.71 20.51 1.09
CA GLY A 86 6.16 20.50 1.31
C GLY A 86 6.91 21.60 0.56
N GLY A 87 6.27 22.25 -0.42
CA GLY A 87 6.96 23.03 -1.42
C GLY A 87 7.51 22.13 -2.52
N PHE A 88 7.46 22.62 -3.76
CA PHE A 88 7.74 21.82 -4.95
C PHE A 88 9.16 21.25 -4.97
N LEU A 89 10.17 22.11 -4.87
CA LEU A 89 11.57 21.71 -4.98
C LEU A 89 12.02 20.80 -3.83
N LEU A 90 11.56 21.09 -2.61
CA LEU A 90 11.91 20.27 -1.44
C LEU A 90 11.31 18.87 -1.56
N THR A 91 10.02 18.77 -1.88
CA THR A 91 9.33 17.49 -2.08
C THR A 91 9.95 16.69 -3.22
N LEU A 92 10.36 17.36 -4.31
CA LEU A 92 11.06 16.74 -5.44
C LEU A 92 12.35 16.02 -5.02
N VAL A 93 13.09 16.60 -4.06
CA VAL A 93 14.33 16.01 -3.52
C VAL A 93 14.05 14.98 -2.42
N LEU A 94 13.09 15.24 -1.54
CA LEU A 94 12.76 14.33 -0.43
C LEU A 94 12.18 13.01 -0.92
N LEU A 95 11.32 13.02 -1.94
CA LEU A 95 10.67 11.82 -2.47
C LEU A 95 11.67 10.70 -2.84
N PRO A 96 12.70 10.92 -3.68
CA PRO A 96 13.68 9.87 -3.97
C PRO A 96 14.50 9.47 -2.74
N ILE A 97 14.78 10.39 -1.81
CA ILE A 97 15.47 10.06 -0.55
C ILE A 97 14.65 9.05 0.27
N PHE A 98 13.37 9.33 0.50
CA PHE A 98 12.47 8.41 1.22
C PHE A 98 12.36 7.06 0.51
N ALA A 99 12.25 7.06 -0.82
CA ALA A 99 12.18 5.83 -1.62
C ALA A 99 13.45 4.97 -1.48
N PHE A 100 14.64 5.57 -1.54
CA PHE A 100 15.91 4.85 -1.37
C PHE A 100 16.17 4.41 0.07
N VAL A 101 15.79 5.21 1.06
CA VAL A 101 15.83 4.81 2.48
C VAL A 101 14.94 3.59 2.71
N ALA A 102 13.71 3.61 2.19
CA ALA A 102 12.81 2.46 2.26
C ALA A 102 13.39 1.23 1.57
N CYS A 103 14.04 1.41 0.41
CA CYS A 103 14.74 0.32 -0.28
C CYS A 103 15.86 -0.27 0.58
N ALA A 104 16.69 0.57 1.19
CA ALA A 104 17.78 0.12 2.07
C ALA A 104 17.24 -0.64 3.28
N LEU A 105 16.18 -0.14 3.93
CA LEU A 105 15.52 -0.80 5.06
C LEU A 105 14.96 -2.16 4.67
N ARG A 106 14.28 -2.28 3.52
CA ARG A 106 13.77 -3.54 2.99
C ARG A 106 14.87 -4.59 2.81
N LEU A 107 16.00 -4.17 2.23
CA LEU A 107 17.14 -5.08 2.03
C LEU A 107 17.77 -5.51 3.35
N ARG A 108 17.88 -4.60 4.33
CA ARG A 108 18.39 -4.93 5.66
C ARG A 108 17.47 -5.89 6.40
N LEU A 109 16.16 -5.70 6.33
CA LEU A 109 15.20 -6.61 6.96
C LEU A 109 15.30 -8.03 6.41
N VAL A 110 15.38 -8.19 5.09
CA VAL A 110 15.55 -9.53 4.47
C VAL A 110 16.91 -10.14 4.82
N GLN A 111 17.98 -9.34 4.82
CA GLN A 111 19.31 -9.81 5.24
C GLN A 111 19.31 -10.30 6.69
N LEU A 112 18.72 -9.51 7.60
CA LEU A 112 18.60 -9.87 9.01
C LEU A 112 17.77 -11.13 9.18
N GLY A 113 16.63 -11.22 8.50
CA GLY A 113 15.77 -12.40 8.57
C GLY A 113 16.46 -13.68 8.10
N ILE A 114 17.19 -13.62 6.99
CA ILE A 114 17.98 -14.78 6.50
C ILE A 114 19.11 -15.13 7.48
N SER A 115 19.84 -14.13 7.99
CA SER A 115 20.98 -14.37 8.88
C SER A 115 20.61 -15.02 10.21
N HIS A 116 19.37 -14.81 10.66
CA HIS A 116 18.87 -15.35 11.93
C HIS A 116 17.79 -16.43 11.76
N GLY A 117 17.45 -16.82 10.52
CA GLY A 117 16.43 -17.84 10.24
C GLY A 117 15.00 -17.41 10.60
N VAL A 118 14.74 -16.11 10.70
CA VAL A 118 13.43 -15.56 11.04
C VAL A 118 12.85 -14.80 9.86
N TYR A 119 11.62 -15.14 9.52
CA TYR A 119 11.07 -14.88 8.21
C TYR A 119 9.81 -14.00 8.23
N SER A 120 9.61 -13.28 9.34
CA SER A 120 8.54 -12.31 9.54
C SER A 120 9.08 -11.08 10.27
N LEU A 121 8.45 -9.93 10.04
CA LEU A 121 8.80 -8.68 10.73
C LEU A 121 8.56 -8.81 12.25
N HIS A 122 7.43 -9.41 12.61
CA HIS A 122 7.06 -9.69 14.00
C HIS A 122 8.09 -10.59 14.70
N GLY A 123 8.49 -11.70 14.06
CA GLY A 123 9.51 -12.59 14.62
C GLY A 123 10.86 -11.88 14.80
N LEU A 124 11.23 -10.99 13.87
CA LEU A 124 12.47 -10.23 13.98
C LEU A 124 12.41 -9.24 15.15
N ALA A 125 11.25 -8.62 15.39
CA ALA A 125 11.01 -7.76 16.54
C ALA A 125 11.01 -8.54 17.86
N ALA A 126 10.43 -9.75 17.87
CA ALA A 126 10.45 -10.66 19.01
C ALA A 126 11.87 -11.09 19.37
N MET A 127 12.71 -11.39 18.39
CA MET A 127 14.12 -11.71 18.65
C MET A 127 14.94 -10.51 19.13
N ALA A 128 14.71 -9.31 18.59
CA ALA A 128 15.50 -8.14 18.94
C ALA A 128 15.11 -7.55 20.31
N PHE A 129 13.83 -7.58 20.66
CA PHE A 129 13.29 -6.84 21.82
C PHE A 129 12.39 -7.69 22.73
N GLY A 130 12.28 -9.00 22.48
CA GLY A 130 11.39 -9.91 23.21
C GLY A 130 9.91 -9.72 22.87
N ALA A 131 9.03 -10.32 23.67
CA ALA A 131 7.58 -10.26 23.50
C ALA A 131 7.04 -8.82 23.40
N LYS A 132 7.62 -7.87 24.14
CA LYS A 132 7.24 -6.45 24.09
C LYS A 132 7.49 -5.82 22.72
N GLY A 133 8.57 -6.19 22.05
CA GLY A 133 8.85 -5.75 20.69
C GLY A 133 7.89 -6.33 19.66
N ALA A 134 7.53 -7.60 19.85
CA ALA A 134 6.57 -8.29 19.00
C ALA A 134 5.20 -7.58 19.04
N ILE A 135 4.70 -7.28 20.26
CA ILE A 135 3.46 -6.53 20.47
C ILE A 135 3.54 -5.12 19.88
N ALA A 136 4.65 -4.40 20.11
CA ALA A 136 4.83 -3.05 19.58
C ALA A 136 4.82 -3.03 18.04
N SER A 137 5.46 -4.03 17.41
CA SER A 137 5.46 -4.19 15.96
C SER A 137 4.07 -4.49 15.42
N GLY A 138 3.32 -5.38 16.07
CA GLY A 138 1.93 -5.71 15.70
C GLY A 138 1.02 -4.49 15.78
N PHE A 139 1.07 -3.75 16.89
CA PHE A 139 0.28 -2.53 17.07
C PHE A 139 0.61 -1.45 16.04
N LEU A 140 1.89 -1.26 15.72
CA LEU A 140 2.31 -0.30 14.70
C LEU A 140 1.81 -0.71 13.31
N GLN A 141 1.90 -1.99 12.97
CA GLN A 141 1.39 -2.54 11.71
C GLN A 141 -0.13 -2.39 11.61
N LEU A 142 -0.87 -2.70 12.67
CA LEU A 142 -2.31 -2.49 12.77
C LEU A 142 -2.68 -1.01 12.57
N THR A 143 -1.94 -0.10 13.21
CA THR A 143 -2.20 1.34 13.10
C THR A 143 -1.98 1.85 11.68
N VAL A 144 -0.88 1.45 11.04
CA VAL A 144 -0.56 1.87 9.66
C VAL A 144 -1.57 1.28 8.68
N SER A 145 -1.81 -0.04 8.72
CA SER A 145 -2.73 -0.70 7.80
C SER A 145 -4.18 -0.25 8.02
N GLY A 146 -4.62 -0.08 9.27
CA GLY A 146 -5.94 0.44 9.60
C GLY A 146 -6.13 1.89 9.14
N GLY A 147 -5.11 2.74 9.30
CA GLY A 147 -5.13 4.11 8.80
C GLY A 147 -5.18 4.20 7.27
N LEU A 148 -4.44 3.32 6.57
CA LEU A 148 -4.49 3.23 5.12
C LEU A 148 -5.86 2.76 4.62
N ILE A 149 -6.44 1.72 5.23
CA ILE A 149 -7.80 1.25 4.92
C ILE A 149 -8.82 2.38 5.09
N ALA A 150 -8.80 3.07 6.23
CA ALA A 150 -9.71 4.19 6.50
C ALA A 150 -9.56 5.32 5.47
N THR A 151 -8.32 5.64 5.09
CA THR A 151 -8.03 6.67 4.07
C THR A 151 -8.58 6.25 2.71
N TYR A 152 -8.41 4.98 2.32
CA TYR A 152 -8.88 4.50 1.02
C TYR A 152 -10.41 4.45 0.95
N PHE A 153 -11.06 4.09 2.05
CA PHE A 153 -12.51 4.21 2.17
C PHE A 153 -12.97 5.65 2.04
N ALA A 154 -12.30 6.61 2.69
CA ALA A 154 -12.64 8.02 2.57
C ALA A 154 -12.55 8.51 1.11
N ILE A 155 -11.47 8.17 0.39
CA ILE A 155 -11.31 8.48 -1.04
C ILE A 155 -12.43 7.82 -1.85
N LEU A 156 -12.66 6.52 -1.67
CA LEU A 156 -13.70 5.78 -2.40
C LEU A 156 -15.09 6.38 -2.18
N PHE A 157 -15.45 6.73 -0.94
CA PHE A 157 -16.77 7.29 -0.61
C PHE A 157 -16.95 8.72 -1.11
N GLN A 158 -15.86 9.49 -1.20
CA GLN A 158 -15.92 10.84 -1.72
C GLN A 158 -16.04 10.86 -3.25
N ASP A 159 -15.32 9.96 -3.92
CA ASP A 159 -15.18 9.94 -5.38
C ASP A 159 -16.23 9.10 -6.09
N LEU A 160 -16.61 7.96 -5.52
CA LEU A 160 -17.51 7.01 -6.19
C LEU A 160 -18.88 7.61 -6.53
N PRO A 161 -19.54 8.40 -5.65
CA PRO A 161 -20.81 9.03 -6.01
C PRO A 161 -20.69 9.97 -7.21
N VAL A 162 -19.60 10.74 -7.27
CA VAL A 162 -19.34 11.73 -8.33
C VAL A 162 -18.99 11.05 -9.65
N LEU A 163 -18.16 10.00 -9.60
CA LEU A 163 -17.83 9.22 -10.79
C LEU A 163 -19.05 8.46 -11.33
N LEU A 164 -19.89 7.92 -10.45
CA LEU A 164 -21.09 7.19 -10.86
C LEU A 164 -22.14 8.13 -11.46
N SER A 165 -22.35 9.31 -10.87
CA SER A 165 -23.26 10.31 -11.43
C SER A 165 -22.82 10.74 -12.84
N GLN A 166 -21.52 10.96 -13.04
CA GLN A 166 -20.97 11.30 -14.35
C GLN A 166 -21.05 10.14 -15.34
N ALA A 167 -20.81 8.90 -14.92
CA ALA A 167 -20.97 7.72 -15.78
C ALA A 167 -22.41 7.57 -16.30
N MET A 168 -23.40 7.99 -15.49
CA MET A 168 -24.81 8.02 -15.87
C MET A 168 -25.23 9.24 -16.71
N GLY A 169 -24.31 10.20 -16.92
CA GLY A 169 -24.59 11.45 -17.61
C GLY A 169 -25.47 12.41 -16.79
N LEU A 170 -25.39 12.34 -15.46
CA LEU A 170 -25.97 13.34 -14.55
C LEU A 170 -24.95 14.45 -14.34
N THR A 171 -25.39 15.70 -14.46
CA THR A 171 -24.56 16.88 -14.23
C THR A 171 -24.38 17.11 -12.74
N SER A 172 -23.25 17.66 -12.28
CA SER A 172 -23.02 17.96 -10.86
C SER A 172 -24.07 18.93 -10.30
N GLU A 173 -24.64 19.78 -11.14
CA GLU A 173 -25.77 20.66 -10.81
C GLU A 173 -27.05 19.87 -10.46
N ASP A 174 -27.27 18.67 -11.01
CA ASP A 174 -28.45 17.84 -10.72
C ASP A 174 -28.38 17.15 -9.35
N ILE A 175 -27.19 17.02 -8.76
CA ILE A 175 -26.97 16.36 -7.45
C ILE A 175 -27.11 17.37 -6.31
N ASP A 176 -26.64 18.61 -6.52
CA ASP A 176 -26.70 19.67 -5.54
C ASP A 176 -27.98 20.53 -5.65
N SER A 177 -28.69 20.50 -6.79
CA SER A 177 -29.97 21.21 -6.93
C SER A 177 -31.03 20.66 -5.96
N PRO A 178 -31.83 21.53 -5.31
CA PRO A 178 -32.98 21.11 -4.51
C PRO A 178 -34.14 20.54 -5.35
N ASP A 179 -34.13 20.78 -6.67
CA ASP A 179 -35.18 20.31 -7.57
C ASP A 179 -35.02 18.82 -7.91
N PRO A 180 -36.13 18.06 -8.04
CA PRO A 180 -36.06 16.64 -8.33
C PRO A 180 -35.46 16.41 -9.73
N PRO A 181 -34.38 15.62 -9.85
CA PRO A 181 -33.74 15.36 -11.14
C PRO A 181 -34.69 14.59 -12.05
N THR A 182 -34.74 15.00 -13.32
CA THR A 182 -35.64 14.41 -14.34
C THR A 182 -35.25 12.98 -14.73
N LYS A 183 -34.03 12.52 -14.36
CA LYS A 183 -33.48 11.21 -14.72
C LYS A 183 -33.01 10.48 -13.45
N TYR A 184 -33.63 9.33 -13.15
CA TYR A 184 -33.32 8.44 -12.00
C TYR A 184 -33.36 9.09 -10.59
N PRO A 185 -34.54 9.56 -10.12
CA PRO A 185 -34.66 10.28 -8.84
C PRO A 185 -34.25 9.48 -7.61
N SER A 186 -34.50 8.17 -7.60
CA SER A 186 -34.10 7.28 -6.49
C SER A 186 -32.58 7.10 -6.40
N MET A 187 -31.89 7.04 -7.54
CA MET A 187 -30.44 6.88 -7.61
C MET A 187 -29.73 8.16 -7.18
N VAL A 188 -30.22 9.33 -7.58
CA VAL A 188 -29.64 10.62 -7.16
C VAL A 188 -29.83 10.86 -5.67
N TRP A 189 -31.01 10.56 -5.13
CA TRP A 189 -31.24 10.61 -3.68
C TRP A 189 -30.27 9.71 -2.91
N PHE A 190 -30.01 8.51 -3.44
CA PHE A 190 -29.06 7.57 -2.86
C PHE A 190 -27.60 8.06 -2.93
N LEU A 191 -27.20 8.70 -4.04
CA LEU A 191 -25.85 9.23 -4.22
C LEU A 191 -25.62 10.54 -3.45
N ARG A 192 -26.68 11.27 -3.11
CA ARG A 192 -26.62 12.51 -2.33
C ARG A 192 -26.20 12.27 -0.89
N ASP A 193 -26.72 11.20 -0.27
CA ASP A 193 -26.33 10.79 1.07
C ASP A 193 -25.07 9.90 1.01
N ARG A 194 -23.91 10.56 0.93
CA ARG A 194 -22.60 9.90 0.79
C ARG A 194 -22.31 8.91 1.92
N VAL A 195 -22.82 9.17 3.13
CA VAL A 195 -22.59 8.33 4.31
C VAL A 195 -23.37 7.02 4.17
N ARG A 196 -24.67 7.10 3.86
CA ARG A 196 -25.48 5.88 3.66
C ARG A 196 -25.03 5.07 2.46
N PHE A 197 -24.64 5.74 1.39
CA PHE A 197 -24.06 5.10 0.20
C PHE A 197 -22.79 4.33 0.56
N ALA A 198 -21.90 4.96 1.32
CA ALA A 198 -20.66 4.36 1.81
C ALA A 198 -20.89 3.13 2.69
N GLU A 199 -21.80 3.23 3.67
CA GLU A 199 -22.15 2.12 4.56
C GLU A 199 -22.69 0.91 3.79
N LEU A 200 -23.62 1.14 2.87
CA LEU A 200 -24.23 0.07 2.06
C LEU A 200 -23.25 -0.54 1.06
N LEU A 201 -22.38 0.27 0.44
CA LEU A 201 -21.31 -0.27 -0.40
C LEU A 201 -20.34 -1.13 0.41
N THR A 202 -20.02 -0.69 1.62
CA THR A 202 -19.09 -1.41 2.50
C THR A 202 -19.68 -2.75 2.93
N ILE A 203 -20.92 -2.75 3.42
CA ILE A 203 -21.60 -3.95 3.89
C ILE A 203 -22.00 -4.87 2.73
N GLY A 204 -22.45 -4.31 1.61
CA GLY A 204 -22.99 -5.06 0.48
C GLY A 204 -21.95 -5.54 -0.53
N VAL A 205 -20.83 -4.82 -0.68
CA VAL A 205 -19.79 -5.14 -1.66
C VAL A 205 -18.47 -5.40 -0.97
N VAL A 206 -17.92 -4.44 -0.22
CA VAL A 206 -16.51 -4.52 0.21
C VAL A 206 -16.28 -5.66 1.21
N ILE A 207 -17.11 -5.80 2.23
CA ILE A 207 -16.98 -6.87 3.24
C ILE A 207 -17.19 -8.26 2.62
N PRO A 208 -18.29 -8.53 1.88
CA PRO A 208 -18.49 -9.82 1.20
C PRO A 208 -17.36 -10.13 0.23
N PHE A 209 -16.86 -9.12 -0.48
CA PHE A 209 -15.75 -9.28 -1.41
C PHE A 209 -14.44 -9.63 -0.68
N CYS A 210 -14.13 -8.97 0.43
CA CYS A 210 -12.97 -9.32 1.25
C CYS A 210 -13.08 -10.76 1.79
N LEU A 211 -14.26 -11.18 2.24
CA LEU A 211 -14.48 -12.53 2.77
C LEU A 211 -14.45 -13.62 1.68
N ALA A 212 -15.10 -13.38 0.54
CA ALA A 212 -15.18 -14.35 -0.56
C ALA A 212 -13.86 -14.52 -1.33
N TRP A 213 -12.95 -13.56 -1.22
CA TRP A 213 -11.70 -13.47 -1.98
C TRP A 213 -10.46 -13.78 -1.13
N SER A 214 -10.62 -14.54 -0.04
CA SER A 214 -9.53 -15.07 0.80
C SER A 214 -8.50 -15.95 0.05
N SER A 215 -8.78 -16.32 -1.21
CA SER A 215 -7.89 -17.18 -2.00
C SER A 215 -6.69 -16.40 -2.60
N HIS A 216 -5.48 -16.72 -2.13
CA HIS A 216 -4.17 -16.23 -2.63
C HIS A 216 -4.03 -16.04 -4.16
N PRO A 217 -4.44 -16.99 -5.04
CA PRO A 217 -4.27 -16.82 -6.49
C PRO A 217 -5.11 -15.67 -7.07
N LYS A 218 -6.28 -15.39 -6.49
CA LYS A 218 -7.13 -14.32 -6.97
C LYS A 218 -6.69 -12.95 -6.44
N LEU A 219 -6.04 -12.91 -5.27
CA LEU A 219 -5.38 -11.72 -4.73
C LEU A 219 -4.21 -11.26 -5.62
N LYS A 220 -3.37 -12.20 -6.05
CA LYS A 220 -2.26 -11.94 -6.99
C LYS A 220 -2.72 -11.27 -8.29
N ARG A 221 -3.89 -11.67 -8.82
CA ARG A 221 -4.46 -11.04 -10.02
C ARG A 221 -4.91 -9.59 -9.75
N SER A 222 -5.49 -9.33 -8.57
CA SER A 222 -5.91 -7.99 -8.16
C SER A 222 -4.74 -7.00 -8.12
N CYS A 223 -3.59 -7.41 -7.55
CA CYS A 223 -2.40 -6.55 -7.49
C CYS A 223 -1.86 -6.14 -8.87
N ILE A 224 -1.96 -7.02 -9.88
CA ILE A 224 -1.59 -6.66 -11.26
C ILE A 224 -2.56 -5.61 -11.82
N VAL A 225 -3.86 -5.75 -11.54
CA VAL A 225 -4.86 -4.77 -11.97
C VAL A 225 -4.57 -3.40 -11.36
N VAL A 226 -4.25 -3.34 -10.05
CA VAL A 226 -3.83 -2.08 -9.40
C VAL A 226 -2.63 -1.47 -10.10
N ALA A 227 -1.59 -2.25 -10.37
CA ALA A 227 -0.38 -1.76 -11.01
C ALA A 227 -0.64 -1.22 -12.43
N LEU A 228 -1.48 -1.90 -13.21
CA LEU A 228 -1.91 -1.42 -14.52
C LEU A 228 -2.73 -0.14 -14.42
N SER A 229 -3.69 -0.08 -13.49
CA SER A 229 -4.49 1.11 -13.24
C SER A 229 -3.62 2.30 -12.83
N LEU A 230 -2.64 2.11 -11.95
CA LEU A 230 -1.66 3.14 -11.57
C LEU A 230 -0.83 3.60 -12.77
N PHE A 231 -0.41 2.68 -13.63
CA PHE A 231 0.35 3.02 -14.83
C PHE A 231 -0.47 3.89 -15.81
N PHE A 232 -1.71 3.49 -16.12
CA PHE A 232 -2.59 4.25 -17.01
C PHE A 232 -3.00 5.59 -16.41
N ALA A 233 -3.32 5.63 -15.11
CA ALA A 233 -3.67 6.87 -14.43
C ALA A 233 -2.47 7.84 -14.36
N CYS A 234 -1.25 7.33 -14.12
CA CYS A 234 -0.03 8.14 -14.18
C CYS A 234 0.17 8.75 -15.58
N PHE A 235 0.07 7.93 -16.62
CA PHE A 235 0.19 8.41 -18.00
C PHE A 235 -0.90 9.43 -18.33
N PHE A 236 -2.12 9.20 -17.87
CA PHE A 236 -3.22 10.15 -18.03
C PHE A 236 -2.90 11.50 -17.37
N VAL A 237 -2.45 11.50 -16.11
CA VAL A 237 -2.08 12.74 -15.40
C VAL A 237 -1.02 13.50 -16.19
N LEU A 238 0.07 12.82 -16.57
CA LEU A 238 1.17 13.42 -17.34
C LEU A 238 0.75 13.94 -18.72
N ALA A 239 -0.11 13.23 -19.43
CA ALA A 239 -0.58 13.64 -20.76
C ALA A 239 -1.48 14.88 -20.69
N ASN A 240 -2.25 15.03 -19.61
CA ASN A 240 -3.15 16.16 -19.43
C ASN A 240 -2.47 17.38 -18.78
N THR A 241 -1.32 17.20 -18.10
CA THR A 241 -0.59 18.30 -17.46
C THR A 241 -0.37 19.49 -18.41
N PRO A 242 0.15 19.35 -19.64
CA PRO A 242 0.39 20.50 -20.52
C PRO A 242 -0.90 21.19 -20.97
N ALA A 243 -2.00 20.45 -21.10
CA ALA A 243 -3.29 20.99 -21.55
C ALA A 243 -3.94 21.83 -20.44
N LEU A 244 -3.96 21.31 -19.21
CA LEU A 244 -4.50 22.00 -18.04
C LEU A 244 -3.62 23.18 -17.61
N HIS A 245 -2.31 22.98 -17.59
CA HIS A 245 -1.36 24.04 -17.25
C HIS A 245 -1.52 25.24 -18.19
N LYS A 246 -1.61 25.04 -19.50
CA LYS A 246 -1.76 26.17 -20.44
C LYS A 246 -3.07 26.95 -20.30
N ARG A 247 -4.13 26.32 -19.81
CA ARG A 247 -5.46 26.93 -19.75
C ARG A 247 -5.60 27.86 -18.54
N ASP A 248 -5.13 27.44 -17.38
CA ASP A 248 -5.51 28.07 -16.11
C ASP A 248 -4.32 28.56 -15.25
N VAL A 249 -3.06 28.43 -15.74
CA VAL A 249 -1.86 28.95 -15.06
C VAL A 249 -1.96 30.39 -14.54
N PRO A 250 -2.46 31.40 -15.30
CA PRO A 250 -2.54 32.76 -14.77
C PRO A 250 -3.55 32.92 -13.64
N LEU A 251 -4.50 31.98 -13.48
CA LEU A 251 -5.46 31.98 -12.37
C LEU A 251 -4.87 31.37 -11.10
N PHE A 252 -4.02 30.35 -11.23
CA PHE A 252 -3.53 29.58 -10.09
C PHE A 252 -2.12 29.94 -9.61
N SER A 253 -1.33 30.63 -10.44
CA SER A 253 0.05 31.00 -10.09
C SER A 253 0.09 32.16 -9.10
N ARG A 254 0.88 32.02 -8.04
CA ARG A 254 1.20 33.10 -7.09
C ARG A 254 2.56 33.74 -7.39
N GLY A 255 3.13 33.41 -8.56
CA GLY A 255 4.47 33.81 -9.00
C GLY A 255 5.49 32.69 -8.81
N ILE A 256 6.49 32.65 -9.71
CA ILE A 256 7.50 31.58 -9.81
C ILE A 256 8.18 31.28 -8.46
N ALA A 257 8.55 32.32 -7.71
CA ALA A 257 9.19 32.15 -6.40
C ALA A 257 8.24 31.44 -5.41
N SER A 258 6.97 31.84 -5.38
CA SER A 258 5.97 31.27 -4.48
C SER A 258 5.60 29.84 -4.84
N ASP A 259 5.50 29.54 -6.13
CA ASP A 259 5.01 28.24 -6.60
C ASP A 259 6.11 27.17 -6.54
N TYR A 260 7.37 27.52 -6.83
CA TYR A 260 8.43 26.52 -6.97
C TYR A 260 9.43 26.47 -5.81
N PHE A 261 9.68 27.60 -5.14
CA PHE A 261 10.78 27.75 -4.18
C PHE A 261 10.32 27.95 -2.74
N THR A 262 9.11 28.42 -2.50
CA THR A 262 8.61 28.64 -1.13
C THR A 262 8.45 27.31 -0.39
N MET A 263 9.02 27.26 0.82
CA MET A 263 8.79 26.18 1.77
C MET A 263 7.61 26.55 2.67
N HIS A 264 6.66 25.63 2.83
CA HIS A 264 5.51 25.83 3.70
C HIS A 264 5.75 25.29 5.11
N VAL A 265 5.05 25.83 6.11
CA VAL A 265 5.14 25.35 7.50
C VAL A 265 4.65 23.90 7.63
N ALA A 266 3.87 23.41 6.65
CA ALA A 266 3.34 22.06 6.61
C ALA A 266 4.31 21.00 6.04
N VAL A 267 5.60 21.30 5.87
CA VAL A 267 6.62 20.34 5.41
C VAL A 267 6.63 19.05 6.22
N CYS A 268 6.44 19.13 7.54
CA CYS A 268 6.37 17.93 8.38
C CYS A 268 5.23 16.98 8.00
N HIS A 269 4.07 17.52 7.56
CA HIS A 269 2.96 16.71 7.08
C HIS A 269 3.32 16.03 5.76
N SER A 270 3.96 16.75 4.84
CA SER A 270 4.48 16.19 3.58
C SER A 270 5.46 15.04 3.83
N MET A 271 6.42 15.23 4.75
CA MET A 271 7.36 14.19 5.16
C MET A 271 6.67 12.97 5.77
N ALA A 272 5.64 13.17 6.61
CA ALA A 272 4.87 12.07 7.19
C ALA A 272 4.13 11.27 6.11
N ILE A 273 3.52 11.94 5.14
CA ILE A 273 2.83 11.27 4.02
C ILE A 273 3.84 10.51 3.15
N LEU A 274 5.00 11.09 2.83
CA LEU A 274 6.07 10.39 2.09
C LEU A 274 6.61 9.18 2.85
N ALA A 275 6.81 9.31 4.16
CA ALA A 275 7.24 8.21 5.01
C ALA A 275 6.24 7.06 4.96
N THR A 276 4.94 7.36 5.09
CA THR A 276 3.86 6.36 5.04
C THR A 276 3.73 5.74 3.65
N ALA A 277 3.83 6.53 2.57
CA ALA A 277 3.76 6.02 1.19
C ALA A 277 4.83 4.94 0.96
N PHE A 278 6.09 5.25 1.31
CA PHE A 278 7.20 4.31 1.14
C PHE A 278 7.38 3.31 2.31
N ALA A 279 6.52 3.35 3.34
CA ALA A 279 6.54 2.42 4.46
C ALA A 279 5.89 1.08 4.10
N SER A 280 6.61 0.26 3.32
CA SER A 280 6.26 -1.13 3.04
C SER A 280 7.08 -2.23 3.77
N PRO A 281 7.66 -2.04 4.99
CA PRO A 281 8.47 -3.08 5.63
C PRO A 281 7.74 -4.42 5.83
N HIS A 282 6.42 -4.39 6.07
CA HIS A 282 5.61 -5.58 6.35
C HIS A 282 5.51 -6.52 5.13
N HIS A 283 5.45 -5.97 3.91
CA HIS A 283 5.36 -6.77 2.68
C HIS A 283 6.69 -7.33 2.17
N VAL A 284 7.82 -6.97 2.80
CA VAL A 284 9.15 -7.30 2.27
C VAL A 284 9.42 -8.81 2.27
N PHE A 285 9.02 -9.49 3.34
CA PHE A 285 9.19 -10.94 3.48
C PHE A 285 8.29 -11.68 2.50
N HIS A 286 7.01 -11.30 2.40
CA HIS A 286 6.10 -11.87 1.40
C HIS A 286 6.62 -11.72 -0.04
N SER A 287 7.14 -10.55 -0.39
CA SER A 287 7.74 -10.30 -1.71
C SER A 287 8.97 -11.19 -1.96
N PHE A 288 9.82 -11.37 -0.94
CA PHE A 288 10.96 -12.26 -1.02
C PHE A 288 10.54 -13.73 -1.19
N TYR A 289 9.51 -14.19 -0.47
CA TYR A 289 9.02 -15.57 -0.58
C TYR A 289 8.30 -15.87 -1.89
N ALA A 290 7.62 -14.88 -2.46
CA ALA A 290 6.96 -15.02 -3.74
C ALA A 290 7.94 -15.32 -4.90
N LEU A 291 9.23 -15.02 -4.75
CA LEU A 291 10.23 -15.25 -5.79
C LEU A 291 10.48 -16.73 -6.05
N ARG A 292 10.39 -17.11 -7.33
CA ARG A 292 10.73 -18.46 -7.82
C ARG A 292 12.19 -18.84 -7.63
N ARG A 293 13.11 -17.86 -7.72
CA ARG A 293 14.55 -18.07 -7.50
C ARG A 293 15.07 -17.07 -6.48
N ARG A 294 15.05 -17.48 -5.20
CA ARG A 294 15.47 -16.64 -4.07
C ARG A 294 16.98 -16.48 -4.02
N SER A 295 17.44 -15.25 -3.91
CA SER A 295 18.83 -14.88 -3.67
C SER A 295 18.87 -13.43 -3.22
N ILE A 296 19.70 -13.10 -2.23
CA ILE A 296 19.85 -11.74 -1.73
C ILE A 296 20.27 -10.78 -2.85
N GLY A 297 21.21 -11.19 -3.72
CA GLY A 297 21.64 -10.35 -4.84
C GLY A 297 20.53 -10.09 -5.86
N ARG A 298 19.70 -11.10 -6.15
CA ARG A 298 18.53 -10.92 -7.03
C ARG A 298 17.47 -10.04 -6.40
N PHE A 299 17.22 -10.21 -5.11
CA PHE A 299 16.27 -9.39 -4.36
C PHE A 299 16.74 -7.93 -4.27
N ALA A 300 18.05 -7.69 -4.15
CA ALA A 300 18.63 -6.35 -4.20
C ALA A 300 18.35 -5.65 -5.53
N GLY A 301 18.67 -6.29 -6.66
CA GLY A 301 18.37 -5.74 -7.99
C GLY A 301 16.88 -5.51 -8.21
N LEU A 302 16.04 -6.45 -7.77
CA LEU A 302 14.59 -6.33 -7.83
C LEU A 302 14.04 -5.16 -7.00
N SER A 303 14.52 -5.01 -5.77
CA SER A 303 14.08 -3.96 -4.85
C SER A 303 14.46 -2.58 -5.37
N ILE A 304 15.64 -2.44 -5.99
CA ILE A 304 16.05 -1.21 -6.67
C ILE A 304 15.12 -0.93 -7.85
N GLY A 305 14.90 -1.92 -8.75
CA GLY A 305 13.99 -1.76 -9.89
C GLY A 305 12.57 -1.38 -9.48
N SER A 306 12.03 -2.04 -8.45
CA SER A 306 10.74 -1.71 -7.85
C SER A 306 10.70 -0.27 -7.32
N THR A 307 11.76 0.15 -6.61
CA THR A 307 11.87 1.52 -6.07
C THR A 307 11.91 2.56 -7.19
N LEU A 308 12.60 2.30 -8.29
CA LEU A 308 12.62 3.20 -9.45
C LEU A 308 11.23 3.32 -10.11
N ILE A 309 10.48 2.22 -10.22
CA ILE A 309 9.09 2.24 -10.72
C ILE A 309 8.20 3.05 -9.77
N SER A 310 8.35 2.87 -8.46
CA SER A 310 7.61 3.66 -7.46
C SER A 310 7.95 5.15 -7.55
N ILE A 311 9.22 5.51 -7.71
CA ILE A 311 9.63 6.91 -7.92
C ILE A 311 8.98 7.47 -9.20
N PHE A 312 8.99 6.69 -10.29
CA PHE A 312 8.36 7.11 -11.55
C PHE A 312 6.87 7.41 -11.37
N TRP A 313 6.10 6.51 -10.74
CA TRP A 313 4.69 6.78 -10.47
C TRP A 313 4.51 7.95 -9.51
N ALA A 314 5.29 8.00 -8.43
CA ALA A 314 5.14 9.03 -7.43
C ALA A 314 5.46 10.43 -7.97
N LEU A 315 6.51 10.57 -8.78
CA LEU A 315 6.82 11.81 -9.48
C LEU A 315 5.79 12.12 -10.57
N GLY A 316 5.32 11.11 -11.30
CA GLY A 316 4.32 11.31 -12.36
C GLY A 316 3.02 11.90 -11.82
N PHE A 317 2.47 11.32 -10.74
CA PHE A 317 1.31 11.88 -10.05
C PHE A 317 1.64 13.20 -9.35
N GLY A 318 2.71 13.24 -8.55
CA GLY A 318 3.06 14.40 -7.75
C GLY A 318 3.37 15.64 -8.59
N VAL A 319 4.34 15.54 -9.50
CA VAL A 319 4.74 16.65 -10.38
C VAL A 319 3.63 16.95 -11.40
N GLY A 320 3.08 15.93 -12.06
CA GLY A 320 2.05 16.14 -13.09
C GLY A 320 0.78 16.74 -12.51
N GLY A 321 0.33 16.28 -11.35
CA GLY A 321 -0.83 16.83 -10.66
C GLY A 321 -0.56 18.22 -10.11
N TYR A 322 0.57 18.43 -9.41
CA TYR A 322 0.90 19.75 -8.86
C TYR A 322 1.05 20.82 -9.95
N LEU A 323 1.74 20.51 -11.06
CA LEU A 323 1.89 21.47 -12.16
C LEU A 323 0.55 21.78 -12.85
N SER A 324 -0.43 20.89 -12.80
CA SER A 324 -1.74 21.14 -13.41
C SER A 324 -2.55 22.19 -12.64
N PHE A 325 -2.41 22.25 -11.31
CA PHE A 325 -3.30 23.06 -10.45
C PHE A 325 -2.57 24.06 -9.54
N LEU A 326 -1.24 23.97 -9.40
CA LEU A 326 -0.40 24.84 -8.58
C LEU A 326 -0.98 25.05 -7.18
N SER A 327 -1.30 26.30 -6.83
CA SER A 327 -1.78 26.67 -5.50
C SER A 327 -3.22 26.25 -5.19
N ASP A 328 -3.98 25.77 -6.19
CA ASP A 328 -5.34 25.23 -6.02
C ASP A 328 -5.38 23.70 -5.91
N THR A 329 -4.21 23.06 -5.79
CA THR A 329 -4.12 21.60 -5.64
C THR A 329 -4.83 21.13 -4.35
N ARG A 330 -5.88 20.32 -4.50
CA ARG A 330 -6.60 19.66 -3.41
C ARG A 330 -5.92 18.35 -3.02
N ALA A 331 -6.27 17.87 -1.82
CA ALA A 331 -5.77 16.64 -1.22
C ALA A 331 -5.98 15.40 -2.09
N ASP A 332 -7.03 15.37 -2.89
CA ASP A 332 -7.34 14.29 -3.81
C ASP A 332 -7.14 14.73 -5.26
N VAL A 333 -6.29 14.02 -5.99
CA VAL A 333 -6.04 14.28 -7.40
C VAL A 333 -7.33 14.26 -8.21
N LEU A 334 -8.28 13.37 -7.94
CA LEU A 334 -9.49 13.25 -8.74
C LEU A 334 -10.36 14.51 -8.64
N GLN A 335 -10.46 15.08 -7.45
CA GLN A 335 -11.23 16.29 -7.20
C GLN A 335 -10.66 17.51 -7.93
N ASN A 336 -9.35 17.53 -8.17
CA ASN A 336 -8.73 18.59 -8.95
C ASN A 336 -9.22 18.56 -10.41
N TYR A 337 -9.34 17.37 -11.00
CA TYR A 337 -9.86 17.21 -12.36
C TYR A 337 -11.37 17.42 -12.45
N ILE A 338 -12.14 17.03 -11.42
CA ILE A 338 -13.60 17.24 -11.38
C ILE A 338 -13.97 18.74 -11.27
N SER A 339 -13.29 19.47 -10.39
CA SER A 339 -13.67 20.85 -10.05
C SER A 339 -13.33 21.89 -11.13
N THR A 340 -12.34 21.61 -11.98
CA THR A 340 -11.86 22.58 -13.00
C THR A 340 -12.75 22.61 -14.25
N GLY A 341 -13.85 21.85 -14.29
CA GLY A 341 -14.74 21.76 -15.46
C GLY A 341 -14.03 21.25 -16.72
N GLY A 342 -12.81 20.72 -16.55
CA GLY A 342 -12.04 20.11 -17.62
C GLY A 342 -12.78 18.87 -18.08
N ASP A 343 -12.62 18.53 -19.36
CA ASP A 343 -12.94 17.19 -19.85
C ASP A 343 -12.34 16.20 -18.85
N LEU A 344 -13.21 15.63 -18.01
CA LEU A 344 -12.83 14.52 -17.16
C LEU A 344 -12.13 13.51 -18.07
N PRO A 345 -11.25 12.66 -17.52
CA PRO A 345 -10.71 11.57 -18.31
C PRO A 345 -11.91 10.93 -19.04
N SER A 346 -11.77 10.69 -20.34
CA SER A 346 -12.89 10.30 -21.24
C SER A 346 -13.93 9.39 -20.56
N LYS A 347 -15.17 9.34 -21.02
CA LYS A 347 -16.27 8.46 -20.51
C LYS A 347 -15.88 7.00 -20.17
N ASN A 348 -14.70 6.53 -20.59
CA ASN A 348 -14.13 5.20 -20.38
C ASN A 348 -13.06 5.09 -19.26
N SER A 349 -12.75 6.17 -18.55
CA SER A 349 -11.58 6.25 -17.68
C SER A 349 -11.84 6.22 -16.16
N TRP A 350 -13.05 6.58 -15.77
CA TRP A 350 -13.53 6.55 -14.38
C TRP A 350 -13.27 5.18 -13.74
N ALA A 351 -13.28 4.11 -14.56
CA ALA A 351 -12.98 2.75 -14.13
C ALA A 351 -11.58 2.64 -13.50
N TYR A 352 -10.51 3.19 -14.10
CA TYR A 352 -9.19 3.03 -13.49
C TYR A 352 -9.01 3.86 -12.22
N TRP A 353 -9.71 4.99 -12.08
CA TRP A 353 -9.70 5.80 -10.87
C TRP A 353 -10.39 5.12 -9.68
N ILE A 354 -11.49 4.39 -9.90
CA ILE A 354 -12.15 3.60 -8.84
C ILE A 354 -11.35 2.34 -8.53
N MET A 355 -10.77 1.70 -9.54
CA MET A 355 -10.08 0.42 -9.37
C MET A 355 -8.84 0.54 -8.49
N ILE A 356 -8.15 1.69 -8.49
CA ILE A 356 -6.97 1.93 -7.63
C ILE A 356 -7.32 1.79 -6.13
N PRO A 357 -8.23 2.60 -5.54
CA PRO A 357 -8.60 2.47 -4.13
C PRO A 357 -9.34 1.16 -3.86
N PHE A 358 -10.26 0.73 -4.74
CA PHE A 358 -11.05 -0.48 -4.52
C PHE A 358 -10.18 -1.75 -4.40
N CYS A 359 -9.29 -1.98 -5.38
CA CYS A 359 -8.43 -3.15 -5.34
C CYS A 359 -7.38 -3.06 -4.21
N SER A 360 -6.96 -1.86 -3.84
CA SER A 360 -6.00 -1.66 -2.74
C SER A 360 -6.61 -1.92 -1.36
N ILE A 361 -7.87 -1.52 -1.13
CA ILE A 361 -8.61 -1.85 0.10
C ILE A 361 -8.66 -3.36 0.31
N VAL A 362 -9.01 -4.11 -0.75
CA VAL A 362 -9.10 -5.57 -0.68
C VAL A 362 -7.74 -6.20 -0.39
N CYS A 363 -6.65 -5.65 -0.95
CA CYS A 363 -5.31 -6.17 -0.71
C CYS A 363 -4.85 -5.98 0.74
N ILE A 364 -5.09 -4.80 1.33
CA ILE A 364 -4.68 -4.50 2.72
C ILE A 364 -5.61 -5.18 3.73
N ALA A 365 -6.92 -5.22 3.49
CA ALA A 365 -7.87 -5.85 4.42
C ALA A 365 -7.60 -7.35 4.59
N LEU A 366 -7.24 -8.05 3.50
CA LEU A 366 -6.87 -9.47 3.55
C LEU A 366 -5.55 -9.71 4.31
N GLU A 367 -4.63 -8.77 4.26
CA GLU A 367 -3.37 -8.83 5.01
C GLU A 367 -3.61 -8.66 6.51
N VAL A 368 -4.40 -7.64 6.91
CA VAL A 368 -4.74 -7.42 8.32
C VAL A 368 -5.42 -8.64 8.94
N ILE A 369 -6.31 -9.32 8.20
CA ILE A 369 -6.96 -10.54 8.67
C ILE A 369 -5.95 -11.69 8.85
N HIS A 370 -5.00 -11.84 7.92
CA HIS A 370 -3.99 -12.88 8.00
C HIS A 370 -3.05 -12.66 9.19
N ASP A 371 -2.61 -11.42 9.40
CA ASP A 371 -1.75 -11.04 10.52
C ASP A 371 -2.47 -11.15 11.88
N LEU A 372 -3.74 -10.74 11.96
CA LEU A 372 -4.57 -10.90 13.16
C LEU A 372 -4.83 -12.37 13.49
N SER A 373 -5.03 -13.24 12.49
CA SER A 373 -5.16 -14.67 12.76
C SER A 373 -3.87 -15.27 13.32
N ALA A 374 -2.71 -14.78 12.89
CA ALA A 374 -1.43 -15.18 13.45
C ALA A 374 -1.27 -14.66 14.89
N GLU A 375 -1.76 -13.45 15.19
CA GLU A 375 -1.77 -12.88 16.55
C GLU A 375 -2.69 -13.66 17.51
N PHE A 376 -3.90 -14.03 17.11
CA PHE A 376 -4.82 -14.80 17.97
C PHE A 376 -4.33 -16.22 18.25
N VAL A 377 -3.59 -16.81 17.31
CA VAL A 377 -2.95 -18.13 17.50
C VAL A 377 -1.68 -18.02 18.36
N ALA A 378 -1.00 -16.87 18.39
CA ALA A 378 0.20 -16.65 19.21
C ALA A 378 -0.12 -16.25 20.67
N MET A 379 -1.35 -15.79 20.96
CA MET A 379 -1.77 -15.30 22.28
C MET A 379 -2.56 -16.29 23.13
N GLY A 380 -3.02 -17.42 22.57
CA GLY A 380 -3.78 -18.44 23.29
C GLY A 380 -3.12 -19.79 23.11
#